data_AF-A0A060XZF2-F1
#
_entry.id   AF-A0A060XZF2-F1
#
_cell.length_a   1.000
_cell.length_b   1.000
_cell.length_c   1.000
_cell.angle_alpha   90.00
_cell.angle_beta   90.00
_cell.angle_gamma   90.00
#
_symmetry.space_group_name_H-M   'P 1'
#
loop_
_entity.id
_entity.type
_entity.pdbx_description
1 polymer ?
#
loop_
_entity_poly.entity_id
_entity_poly.type
_entity_poly.pdbx_seq_one_letter_code
_entity_poly.pdbx_strand_id
1 'polypeptide(L)'
;MAMSLADRALGAIIGSAVADAAAQPLHWVYDLDKLDGFLNEAPTPEFRPKSANPFYRRDTGNQSCYGDQAFVLLESLSECGGLNVNDLRKRTYNFFGPRSEYDTPVNDPYRDMSGPRPQLPIEGPWRHGSIKSFMKNMDAGKEETGCETDFQPDGIAKLAPIVALYAGKPDMLEKVEEAVRVTQNNDACVAETLAAARSVSCMKETYCMACTGIRTW
;
A
#
# COMPACT_ATOMS: atom_id res chain seq x y z
N MET A 1 -25.29 -5.36 -19.10
CA MET A 1 -24.71 -4.03 -19.36
C MET A 1 -23.21 -4.13 -19.24
N ALA A 2 -22.44 -3.45 -20.09
CA ALA A 2 -21.00 -3.33 -19.89
C ALA A 2 -20.74 -2.36 -18.72
N MET A 3 -19.81 -2.70 -17.82
CA MET A 3 -19.40 -1.81 -16.72
C MET A 3 -18.85 -0.50 -17.28
N SER A 4 -19.25 0.63 -16.69
CA SER A 4 -18.70 1.93 -17.04
C SER A 4 -17.26 2.08 -16.54
N LEU A 5 -16.56 3.10 -17.04
CA LEU A 5 -15.22 3.45 -16.57
C LEU A 5 -15.23 3.80 -15.08
N ALA A 6 -16.30 4.45 -14.61
CA ALA A 6 -16.49 4.83 -13.22
C ALA A 6 -16.69 3.59 -12.33
N ASP A 7 -17.47 2.61 -12.79
CA ASP A 7 -17.67 1.34 -12.05
C ASP A 7 -16.35 0.58 -11.90
N ARG A 8 -15.51 0.58 -12.94
CA ARG A 8 -14.20 -0.07 -12.90
C ARG A 8 -13.23 0.65 -11.97
N ALA A 9 -13.20 1.98 -12.01
CA ALA A 9 -12.39 2.79 -11.11
C ALA A 9 -12.80 2.58 -9.65
N LEU A 10 -14.11 2.59 -9.38
CA LEU A 10 -14.66 2.31 -8.06
C LEU A 10 -14.34 0.89 -7.61
N GLY A 11 -14.51 -0.10 -8.48
CA GLY A 11 -14.18 -1.49 -8.22
C GLY A 11 -12.70 -1.71 -7.93
N ALA A 12 -11.80 -0.97 -8.59
CA ALA A 12 -10.37 -1.01 -8.31
C ALA A 12 -10.05 -0.48 -6.90
N ILE A 13 -10.60 0.68 -6.52
CA ILE A 13 -10.37 1.29 -5.20
C ILE A 13 -10.95 0.40 -4.09
N ILE A 14 -12.23 0.02 -4.21
CA ILE A 14 -12.89 -0.81 -3.19
C ILE A 14 -12.27 -2.20 -3.15
N GLY A 15 -11.97 -2.80 -4.31
CA GLY A 15 -11.35 -4.11 -4.40
C GLY A 15 -9.99 -4.15 -3.72
N SER A 16 -9.15 -3.13 -3.92
CA SER A 16 -7.87 -3.00 -3.21
C SER A 16 -8.04 -2.87 -1.70
N ALA A 17 -8.98 -2.03 -1.23
CA ALA A 17 -9.22 -1.85 0.20
C ALA A 17 -9.78 -3.13 0.87
N VAL A 18 -10.68 -3.83 0.20
CA VAL A 18 -11.24 -5.12 0.67
C VAL A 18 -10.15 -6.19 0.69
N ALA A 19 -9.31 -6.26 -0.34
CA ALA A 19 -8.24 -7.25 -0.44
C ALA A 19 -7.19 -7.08 0.66
N ASP A 20 -6.80 -5.85 0.98
CA ASP A 20 -5.86 -5.58 2.08
C ASP A 20 -6.43 -6.04 3.43
N ALA A 21 -7.66 -5.63 3.77
CA ALA A 21 -8.33 -6.04 5.00
C ALA A 21 -8.56 -7.57 5.08
N ALA A 22 -8.85 -8.21 3.93
CA ALA A 22 -9.04 -9.65 3.83
C ALA A 22 -7.75 -10.43 4.11
N ALA A 23 -6.62 -9.97 3.56
CA ALA A 23 -5.33 -10.66 3.63
C ALA A 23 -4.55 -10.35 4.91
N GLN A 24 -4.78 -9.19 5.54
CA GLN A 24 -4.11 -8.70 6.76
C GLN A 24 -3.88 -9.78 7.83
N PRO A 25 -4.84 -10.67 8.16
CA PRO A 25 -4.66 -11.70 9.18
C PRO A 25 -3.59 -12.76 8.86
N LEU A 26 -3.19 -12.91 7.59
CA LEU A 26 -2.20 -13.88 7.11
C LEU A 26 -0.89 -13.24 6.62
N HIS A 27 -0.74 -11.91 6.73
CA HIS A 27 0.48 -11.23 6.27
C HIS A 27 1.74 -11.90 6.83
N TRP A 28 2.72 -12.08 5.94
CA TRP A 28 4.07 -12.56 6.25
C TRP A 28 4.15 -13.98 6.85
N VAL A 29 3.14 -14.82 6.61
CA VAL A 29 3.27 -16.27 6.77
C VAL A 29 3.91 -16.85 5.49
N TYR A 30 5.23 -16.99 5.49
CA TYR A 30 6.00 -17.48 4.34
C TYR A 30 6.21 -19.00 4.31
N ASP A 31 6.10 -19.62 5.48
CA ASP A 31 6.29 -21.06 5.65
C ASP A 31 5.01 -21.78 5.20
N LEU A 32 5.11 -22.56 4.12
CA LEU A 32 3.96 -23.21 3.49
C LEU A 32 3.30 -24.25 4.40
N ASP A 33 4.08 -25.01 5.18
CA ASP A 33 3.52 -26.00 6.10
C ASP A 33 2.72 -25.31 7.22
N LYS A 34 3.20 -24.16 7.71
CA LYS A 34 2.43 -23.35 8.67
C LYS A 34 1.18 -22.76 8.06
N LEU A 35 1.27 -22.25 6.83
CA LEU A 35 0.12 -21.73 6.10
C LEU A 35 -0.94 -22.83 5.92
N ASP A 36 -0.54 -24.01 5.47
CA ASP A 36 -1.42 -25.18 5.33
C ASP A 36 -2.06 -25.56 6.67
N GLY A 37 -1.30 -25.54 7.76
CA GLY A 37 -1.84 -25.72 9.11
C GLY A 37 -2.94 -24.71 9.45
N PHE A 38 -2.70 -23.43 9.19
CA PHE A 38 -3.68 -22.37 9.44
C PHE A 38 -4.93 -22.46 8.56
N LEU A 39 -4.78 -22.94 7.31
CA LEU A 39 -5.89 -23.15 6.37
C LEU A 39 -6.68 -24.42 6.69
N ASN A 40 -6.06 -25.45 7.27
CA ASN A 40 -6.79 -26.61 7.77
C ASN A 40 -7.69 -26.27 8.97
N GLU A 41 -7.30 -25.31 9.81
CA GLU A 41 -8.14 -24.80 10.90
C GLU A 41 -9.29 -23.92 10.40
N ALA A 42 -9.03 -23.08 9.41
CA ALA A 42 -10.00 -22.17 8.80
C ALA A 42 -9.72 -22.06 7.28
N PRO A 43 -10.49 -22.77 6.43
CA PRO A 43 -10.16 -22.96 5.02
C PRO A 43 -10.30 -21.71 4.15
N THR A 44 -10.98 -20.68 4.64
CA THR A 44 -11.08 -19.38 3.98
C THR A 44 -9.90 -18.50 4.42
N PRO A 45 -8.94 -18.18 3.54
CA PRO A 45 -7.80 -17.32 3.87
C PRO A 45 -8.22 -15.87 4.14
N GLU A 46 -9.26 -15.39 3.46
CA GLU A 46 -9.81 -14.07 3.65
C GLU A 46 -10.49 -13.93 5.01
N PHE A 47 -10.28 -12.76 5.64
CA PHE A 47 -10.97 -12.36 6.87
C PHE A 47 -10.89 -13.43 7.97
N ARG A 48 -9.72 -14.08 8.13
CA ARG A 48 -9.56 -15.09 9.20
C ARG A 48 -9.90 -14.48 10.56
N PRO A 49 -10.75 -15.14 11.37
CA PRO A 49 -11.20 -14.59 12.65
C PRO A 49 -10.07 -14.56 13.68
N LYS A 50 -9.09 -15.47 13.56
CA LYS A 50 -7.89 -15.51 14.38
C LYS A 50 -6.68 -15.20 13.51
N SER A 51 -6.09 -14.02 13.70
CA SER A 51 -4.88 -13.61 12.99
C SER A 51 -3.73 -14.59 13.24
N ALA A 52 -3.07 -15.01 12.16
CA ALA A 52 -1.84 -15.80 12.17
C ALA A 52 -0.61 -14.98 11.74
N ASN A 53 -0.78 -13.67 11.54
CA ASN A 53 0.29 -12.73 11.26
C ASN A 53 1.42 -12.88 12.32
N PRO A 54 2.70 -12.99 11.97
CA PRO A 54 3.74 -13.15 12.98
C PRO A 54 4.22 -11.84 13.63
N PHE A 55 3.81 -10.67 13.11
CA PHE A 55 4.39 -9.37 13.46
C PHE A 55 3.45 -8.46 14.25
N TYR A 56 2.16 -8.43 13.91
CA TYR A 56 1.22 -7.49 14.54
C TYR A 56 -0.21 -8.03 14.61
N ARG A 57 -1.02 -7.45 15.50
CA ARG A 57 -2.42 -7.79 15.73
C ARG A 57 -3.30 -6.56 15.52
N ARG A 58 -4.23 -6.66 14.57
CA ARG A 58 -5.37 -5.75 14.38
C ARG A 58 -6.63 -6.60 14.26
N ASP A 59 -7.78 -5.98 14.53
CA ASP A 59 -9.06 -6.62 14.31
C ASP A 59 -9.24 -6.98 12.83
N THR A 60 -9.74 -8.17 12.57
CA THR A 60 -10.04 -8.63 11.21
C THR A 60 -11.04 -7.70 10.54
N GLY A 61 -10.71 -7.25 9.33
CA GLY A 61 -11.48 -6.24 8.60
C GLY A 61 -10.88 -4.83 8.68
N ASN A 62 -9.95 -4.58 9.60
CA ASN A 62 -9.14 -3.36 9.57
C ASN A 62 -8.07 -3.46 8.48
N GLN A 63 -7.67 -2.30 7.96
CA GLN A 63 -6.58 -2.19 7.00
C GLN A 63 -5.24 -2.58 7.66
N SER A 64 -4.25 -2.91 6.85
CA SER A 64 -2.84 -2.91 7.19
C SER A 64 -2.22 -1.54 6.91
N CYS A 65 -0.92 -1.37 7.17
CA CYS A 65 -0.21 -0.15 6.79
C CYS A 65 -0.16 0.06 5.27
N TYR A 66 -0.30 -1.00 4.45
CA TYR A 66 -0.47 -0.85 3.00
C TYR A 66 -1.80 -0.17 2.65
N GLY A 67 -2.91 -0.71 3.17
CA GLY A 67 -4.24 -0.15 2.98
C GLY A 67 -4.39 1.27 3.51
N ASP A 68 -3.82 1.56 4.67
CA ASP A 68 -3.82 2.92 5.24
C ASP A 68 -3.05 3.92 4.37
N GLN A 69 -1.93 3.52 3.75
CA GLN A 69 -1.23 4.38 2.78
C GLN A 69 -2.10 4.66 1.54
N ALA A 70 -2.85 3.66 1.06
CA ALA A 70 -3.77 3.82 -0.06
C ALA A 70 -4.92 4.76 0.30
N PHE A 71 -5.45 4.66 1.53
CA PHE A 71 -6.50 5.54 2.03
C PHE A 71 -6.03 7.00 2.11
N VAL A 72 -4.86 7.27 2.66
CA VAL A 72 -4.30 8.63 2.74
C VAL A 72 -4.08 9.22 1.35
N LEU A 73 -3.61 8.42 0.39
CA LEU A 73 -3.49 8.84 -1.01
C LEU A 73 -4.84 9.19 -1.61
N LEU A 74 -5.85 8.33 -1.44
CA LEU A 74 -7.21 8.56 -1.92
C LEU A 74 -7.80 9.85 -1.34
N GLU A 75 -7.65 10.07 -0.04
CA GLU A 75 -8.14 11.28 0.64
C GLU A 75 -7.48 12.53 0.08
N SER A 76 -6.16 12.55 -0.07
CA SER A 76 -5.43 13.69 -0.65
C SER A 76 -5.88 14.00 -2.08
N LEU A 77 -6.03 12.97 -2.92
CA LEU A 77 -6.49 13.11 -4.31
C LEU A 77 -7.92 13.66 -4.38
N SER A 78 -8.81 13.17 -3.52
CA SER A 78 -10.21 13.61 -3.46
C SER A 78 -10.32 15.07 -3.04
N GLU A 79 -9.63 15.46 -1.97
CA GLU A 79 -9.68 16.82 -1.42
C GLU A 79 -8.98 17.84 -2.32
N CYS A 80 -7.91 17.46 -3.02
CA CYS A 80 -7.16 18.36 -3.89
C CYS A 80 -7.65 18.35 -5.35
N GLY A 81 -8.51 17.41 -5.76
CA GLY A 81 -8.93 17.25 -7.16
C GLY A 81 -7.82 16.74 -8.10
N GLY A 82 -6.74 16.19 -7.55
CA GLY A 82 -5.52 15.82 -8.26
C GLY A 82 -4.37 15.55 -7.29
N LEU A 83 -3.23 15.09 -7.81
CA LEU A 83 -2.04 14.89 -7.00
C LEU A 83 -1.48 16.23 -6.53
N ASN A 84 -1.42 16.40 -5.21
CA ASN A 84 -0.70 17.47 -4.54
C ASN A 84 0.31 16.85 -3.58
N VAL A 85 1.58 16.79 -3.98
CA VAL A 85 2.66 16.15 -3.22
C VAL A 85 2.81 16.75 -1.82
N ASN A 86 2.64 18.07 -1.68
CA ASN A 86 2.77 18.74 -0.38
C ASN A 86 1.61 18.39 0.57
N ASP A 87 0.38 18.29 0.06
CA ASP A 87 -0.77 17.83 0.83
C ASP A 87 -0.61 16.36 1.23
N LEU A 88 -0.21 15.50 0.28
CA LEU A 88 0.02 14.07 0.52
C LEU A 88 1.08 13.84 1.60
N ARG A 89 2.19 14.59 1.58
CA ARG A 89 3.22 14.55 2.63
C ARG A 89 2.64 14.91 3.99
N LYS A 90 1.89 16.01 4.10
CA LYS A 90 1.30 16.47 5.36
C LYS A 90 0.29 15.46 5.91
N ARG A 91 -0.60 14.93 5.06
CA ARG A 91 -1.58 13.92 5.48
C ARG A 91 -0.91 12.62 5.90
N THR A 92 0.08 12.16 5.15
CA THR A 92 0.87 10.97 5.52
C THR A 92 1.56 11.18 6.88
N TYR A 93 2.20 12.32 7.09
CA TYR A 93 2.82 12.64 8.38
C TYR A 93 1.81 12.69 9.52
N ASN A 94 0.64 13.30 9.31
CA ASN A 94 -0.39 13.39 10.35
C ASN A 94 -1.02 12.03 10.66
N PHE A 95 -1.27 11.19 9.65
CA PHE A 95 -1.91 9.89 9.80
C PHE A 95 -0.99 8.88 10.50
N PHE A 96 0.29 8.86 10.13
CA PHE A 96 1.26 7.90 10.67
C PHE A 96 2.14 8.46 11.77
N GLY A 97 2.06 9.76 12.08
CA GLY A 97 3.01 10.44 12.96
C GLY A 97 2.59 10.54 14.42
N PRO A 98 3.12 11.53 15.17
CA PRO A 98 2.90 11.65 16.60
C PRO A 98 1.41 11.70 16.98
N ARG A 99 1.03 10.97 18.04
CA ARG A 99 -0.35 10.80 18.55
C ARG A 99 -1.30 9.99 17.65
N SER A 100 -0.81 9.36 16.59
CA SER A 100 -1.59 8.39 15.81
C SER A 100 -1.63 7.00 16.47
N GLU A 101 -2.46 6.09 15.96
CA GLU A 101 -2.43 4.67 16.35
C GLU A 101 -1.08 4.00 16.07
N TYR A 102 -0.30 4.56 15.14
CA TYR A 102 1.03 4.09 14.79
C TYR A 102 2.10 4.57 15.79
N ASP A 103 1.80 5.56 16.63
CA ASP A 103 2.75 6.17 17.57
C ASP A 103 2.99 5.30 18.81
N THR A 104 3.65 4.17 18.60
CA THR A 104 4.00 3.21 19.64
C THR A 104 5.52 3.07 19.76
N PRO A 105 6.05 2.64 20.93
CA PRO A 105 7.49 2.46 21.11
C PRO A 105 8.15 1.51 20.10
N VAL A 106 7.44 0.48 19.62
CA VAL A 106 7.97 -0.46 18.62
C VAL A 106 7.98 0.15 17.21
N ASN A 107 7.03 1.03 16.94
CA ASN A 107 6.92 1.74 15.67
C ASN A 107 7.77 3.00 15.60
N ASP A 108 8.33 3.49 16.71
CA ASP A 108 9.16 4.67 16.75
C ASP A 108 10.24 4.63 15.65
N PRO A 109 10.24 5.61 14.71
CA PRO A 109 11.25 5.65 13.65
C PRO A 109 12.67 5.73 14.21
N TYR A 110 12.87 6.34 15.39
CA TYR A 110 14.16 6.54 16.04
C TYR A 110 14.54 5.40 17.00
N ARG A 111 13.74 4.34 17.09
CA ARG A 111 14.03 3.18 17.93
C ARG A 111 15.41 2.59 17.62
N ASP A 112 16.22 2.41 18.66
CA ASP A 112 17.53 1.77 18.56
C ASP A 112 17.38 0.27 18.21
N MET A 113 17.93 -0.11 17.06
CA MET A 113 17.90 -1.47 16.56
C MET A 113 18.96 -2.39 17.18
N SER A 114 19.95 -1.83 17.90
CA SER A 114 20.94 -2.58 18.68
C SER A 114 20.40 -3.07 20.03
N GLY A 115 19.29 -2.48 20.48
CA GLY A 115 18.61 -2.86 21.71
C GLY A 115 17.84 -4.19 21.63
N PRO A 116 17.13 -4.57 22.72
CA PRO A 116 16.36 -5.80 22.79
C PRO A 116 15.29 -5.83 21.68
N ARG A 117 15.15 -6.96 21.00
CA ARG A 117 14.09 -7.17 19.99
C ARG A 117 12.72 -7.13 20.68
N PRO A 118 11.70 -6.52 20.05
CA PRO A 118 10.35 -6.52 20.60
C PRO A 118 9.81 -7.94 20.65
N GLN A 119 8.96 -8.23 21.63
CA GLN A 119 8.15 -9.43 21.59
C GLN A 119 7.13 -9.28 20.46
N LEU A 120 7.11 -10.25 19.56
CA LEU A 120 6.17 -10.32 18.45
C LEU A 120 5.16 -11.44 18.69
N PRO A 121 3.93 -11.31 18.18
CA PRO A 121 3.38 -10.14 17.48
C PRO A 121 3.13 -8.96 18.45
N ILE A 122 3.21 -7.72 17.95
CA ILE A 122 2.77 -6.55 18.73
C ILE A 122 1.23 -6.43 18.71
N GLU A 123 0.68 -5.83 19.75
CA GLU A 123 -0.70 -5.35 19.74
C GLU A 123 -0.78 -3.99 19.02
N GLY A 124 -1.68 -3.86 18.05
CA GLY A 124 -1.84 -2.66 17.24
C GLY A 124 -1.17 -2.74 15.86
N PRO A 125 -1.12 -1.62 15.12
CA PRO A 125 -0.64 -1.59 13.75
C PRO A 125 0.89 -1.63 13.66
N TRP A 126 1.41 -2.08 12.51
CA TRP A 126 2.83 -2.12 12.20
C TRP A 126 3.22 -1.01 11.22
N ARG A 127 4.10 -0.08 11.63
CA ARG A 127 4.61 1.00 10.77
C ARG A 127 5.73 0.46 9.87
N HIS A 128 5.56 0.58 8.55
CA HIS A 128 6.55 0.10 7.57
C HIS A 128 7.87 0.88 7.62
N GLY A 129 8.93 0.26 7.08
CA GLY A 129 10.25 0.88 6.97
C GLY A 129 10.22 2.14 6.11
N SER A 130 9.56 2.08 4.95
CA SER A 130 9.26 3.21 4.07
C SER A 130 8.69 4.42 4.84
N ILE A 131 7.67 4.20 5.68
CA ILE A 131 7.02 5.22 6.50
C ILE A 131 7.95 5.72 7.61
N LYS A 132 8.67 4.84 8.31
CA LYS A 132 9.64 5.27 9.34
C LYS A 132 10.71 6.19 8.76
N SER A 133 11.27 5.85 7.61
CA SER A 133 12.26 6.70 6.91
C SER A 133 11.63 8.00 6.41
N PHE A 134 10.41 7.95 5.88
CA PHE A 134 9.63 9.13 5.52
C PHE A 134 9.48 10.11 6.70
N MET A 135 9.11 9.61 7.88
CA MET A 135 8.99 10.44 9.08
C MET A 135 10.31 11.14 9.43
N LYS A 136 11.43 10.41 9.42
CA LYS A 136 12.76 11.00 9.65
C LYS A 136 13.12 12.08 8.65
N ASN A 137 12.82 11.84 7.37
CA ASN A 137 13.12 12.79 6.32
C ASN A 137 12.25 14.06 6.43
N MET A 138 10.98 13.91 6.82
CA MET A 138 10.08 15.03 7.12
C MET A 138 10.57 15.84 8.32
N ASP A 139 10.94 15.18 9.42
CA ASP A 139 11.46 15.84 10.63
C ASP A 139 12.79 16.58 10.36
N ALA A 140 13.61 16.05 9.46
CA ALA A 140 14.86 16.67 9.01
C ALA A 140 14.65 17.79 7.97
N GLY A 141 13.41 18.05 7.53
CA GLY A 141 13.09 19.09 6.56
C GLY A 141 13.62 18.81 5.14
N LYS A 142 13.81 17.53 4.77
CA LYS A 142 14.30 17.16 3.43
C LYS A 142 13.23 17.43 2.37
N GLU A 143 13.70 17.85 1.19
CA GLU A 143 12.83 17.99 0.02
C GLU A 143 12.41 16.63 -0.54
N GLU A 144 13.32 15.66 -0.58
CA GLU A 144 13.01 14.27 -0.94
C GLU A 144 12.75 13.45 0.32
N THR A 145 11.50 13.00 0.48
CA THR A 145 11.03 12.39 1.71
C THR A 145 11.04 10.87 1.67
N GLY A 146 11.07 10.25 0.48
CA GLY A 146 11.00 8.80 0.34
C GLY A 146 12.21 8.04 0.89
N CYS A 147 12.02 6.77 1.23
CA CYS A 147 13.08 5.87 1.65
C CYS A 147 13.89 5.35 0.45
N GLU A 148 15.21 5.52 0.45
CA GLU A 148 16.09 5.07 -0.64
C GLU A 148 16.36 3.56 -0.64
N THR A 149 16.27 2.94 0.54
CA THR A 149 16.66 1.54 0.76
C THR A 149 15.48 0.59 0.92
N ASP A 150 14.25 1.10 0.88
CA ASP A 150 13.06 0.29 0.92
C ASP A 150 12.79 -0.32 -0.46
N PHE A 151 12.66 -1.65 -0.49
CA PHE A 151 12.38 -2.45 -1.69
C PHE A 151 11.04 -3.22 -1.59
N GLN A 152 10.13 -2.75 -0.74
CA GLN A 152 8.86 -3.42 -0.47
C GLN A 152 7.76 -2.99 -1.45
N PRO A 153 6.69 -3.79 -1.63
CA PRO A 153 5.64 -3.48 -2.62
C PRO A 153 4.65 -2.39 -2.16
N ASP A 154 5.05 -1.45 -1.30
CA ASP A 154 4.17 -0.39 -0.78
C ASP A 154 3.57 0.46 -1.91
N GLY A 155 4.37 0.84 -2.91
CA GLY A 155 3.93 1.54 -4.10
C GLY A 155 2.86 0.77 -4.88
N ILE A 156 3.04 -0.54 -5.03
CA ILE A 156 2.06 -1.42 -5.71
C ILE A 156 0.75 -1.48 -4.93
N ALA A 157 0.83 -1.69 -3.62
CA ALA A 157 -0.37 -1.86 -2.80
C ALA A 157 -1.25 -0.59 -2.74
N LYS A 158 -0.66 0.60 -2.93
CA LYS A 158 -1.39 1.88 -2.84
C LYS A 158 -1.74 2.55 -4.17
N LEU A 159 -1.41 1.97 -5.32
CA LEU A 159 -1.56 2.68 -6.61
C LEU A 159 -3.01 2.82 -7.12
N ALA A 160 -3.96 2.08 -6.58
CA ALA A 160 -5.33 2.03 -7.12
C ALA A 160 -6.02 3.41 -7.20
N PRO A 161 -5.98 4.28 -6.17
CA PRO A 161 -6.60 5.61 -6.24
C PRO A 161 -6.01 6.51 -7.33
N ILE A 162 -4.68 6.54 -7.44
CA ILE A 162 -4.02 7.43 -8.40
C ILE A 162 -4.21 6.94 -9.84
N VAL A 163 -4.15 5.62 -10.07
CA VAL A 163 -4.45 5.06 -11.40
C VAL A 163 -5.92 5.26 -11.76
N ALA A 164 -6.85 5.10 -10.82
CA ALA A 164 -8.27 5.38 -11.05
C ALA A 164 -8.50 6.83 -11.55
N LEU A 165 -7.81 7.80 -10.95
CA LEU A 165 -7.94 9.22 -11.30
C LEU A 165 -7.22 9.61 -12.60
N TYR A 166 -6.07 9.01 -12.89
CA TYR A 166 -5.20 9.43 -13.99
C TYR A 166 -5.17 8.50 -15.20
N ALA A 167 -5.72 7.28 -15.14
CA ALA A 167 -5.64 6.36 -16.26
C ALA A 167 -6.16 6.98 -17.57
N GLY A 168 -5.48 6.68 -18.69
CA GLY A 168 -5.77 7.28 -19.99
C GLY A 168 -5.31 8.75 -20.16
N LYS A 169 -4.78 9.39 -19.12
CA LYS A 169 -4.09 10.68 -19.25
C LYS A 169 -2.60 10.45 -19.58
N PRO A 170 -1.98 11.29 -20.43
CA PRO A 170 -0.58 11.11 -20.84
C PRO A 170 0.42 11.24 -19.69
N ASP A 171 0.06 11.96 -18.63
CA ASP A 171 0.86 12.22 -17.43
C ASP A 171 0.66 11.18 -16.31
N MET A 172 -0.12 10.12 -16.53
CA MET A 172 -0.45 9.15 -15.47
C MET A 172 0.78 8.58 -14.77
N LEU A 173 1.79 8.15 -15.52
CA LEU A 173 2.98 7.51 -14.95
C LEU A 173 3.85 8.49 -14.18
N GLU A 174 3.96 9.73 -14.65
CA GLU A 174 4.63 10.82 -13.94
C GLU A 174 3.96 11.04 -12.57
N LYS A 175 2.63 11.10 -12.53
CA LYS A 175 1.87 11.28 -11.28
C LYS A 175 2.00 10.08 -10.35
N VAL A 176 1.98 8.86 -10.89
CA VAL A 176 2.24 7.65 -10.09
C VAL A 176 3.63 7.71 -9.45
N GLU A 177 4.66 8.05 -10.22
CA GLU A 177 6.03 8.18 -9.71
C GLU A 177 6.14 9.25 -8.62
N GLU A 178 5.61 10.46 -8.85
CA GLU A 178 5.58 11.54 -7.86
C GLU A 178 4.93 11.10 -6.53
N ALA A 179 3.83 10.35 -6.59
CA ALA A 179 3.14 9.86 -5.39
C ALA A 179 3.90 8.75 -4.66
N VAL A 180 4.54 7.84 -5.39
CA VAL A 180 5.37 6.76 -4.80
C VAL A 180 6.59 7.34 -4.11
N ARG A 181 7.27 8.30 -4.75
CA ARG A 181 8.47 8.98 -4.23
C ARG A 181 8.25 9.76 -2.94
N VAL A 182 7.00 10.01 -2.55
CA VAL A 182 6.68 10.56 -1.23
C VAL A 182 7.21 9.66 -0.11
N THR A 183 7.06 8.34 -0.21
CA THR A 183 7.47 7.40 0.86
C THR A 183 8.56 6.42 0.44
N GLN A 184 8.79 6.20 -0.86
CA GLN A 184 9.81 5.29 -1.38
C GLN A 184 10.58 5.98 -2.51
N ASN A 185 11.85 6.29 -2.28
CA ASN A 185 12.74 6.91 -3.28
C ASN A 185 13.75 5.89 -3.82
N ASN A 186 13.24 4.75 -4.28
CA ASN A 186 14.04 3.65 -4.82
C ASN A 186 13.60 3.36 -6.26
N ASP A 187 14.53 3.45 -7.22
CA ASP A 187 14.19 3.37 -8.64
C ASP A 187 13.65 2.00 -9.06
N ALA A 188 14.08 0.91 -8.41
CA ALA A 188 13.53 -0.42 -8.68
C ALA A 188 12.06 -0.52 -8.25
N CYS A 189 11.74 -0.04 -7.03
CA CYS A 189 10.34 0.04 -6.56
C CYS A 189 9.47 0.89 -7.45
N VAL A 190 9.98 2.05 -7.87
CA VAL A 190 9.27 2.96 -8.76
C VAL A 190 9.00 2.25 -10.09
N ALA A 191 10.00 1.62 -10.70
CA ALA A 191 9.84 0.89 -11.96
C ALA A 191 8.79 -0.23 -11.85
N GLU A 192 8.82 -1.04 -10.78
CA GLU A 192 7.83 -2.10 -10.53
C GLU A 192 6.42 -1.51 -10.34
N THR A 193 6.30 -0.42 -9.61
CA THR A 193 5.02 0.26 -9.39
C THR A 193 4.47 0.84 -10.69
N LEU A 194 5.31 1.42 -11.55
CA LEU A 194 4.91 1.93 -12.86
C LEU A 194 4.46 0.81 -13.80
N ALA A 195 5.10 -0.37 -13.74
CA ALA A 195 4.68 -1.54 -14.49
C ALA A 195 3.31 -2.07 -14.02
N ALA A 196 3.10 -2.12 -12.70
CA ALA A 196 1.80 -2.47 -12.11
C ALA A 196 0.72 -1.44 -12.50
N ALA A 197 1.04 -0.14 -12.46
CA ALA A 197 0.13 0.93 -12.84
C ALA A 197 -0.33 0.83 -14.30
N ARG A 198 0.57 0.47 -15.23
CA ARG A 198 0.18 0.18 -16.62
C ARG A 198 -0.83 -0.96 -16.70
N SER A 199 -0.56 -2.06 -16.02
CA SER A 199 -1.43 -3.25 -16.00
C SER A 199 -2.83 -2.92 -15.49
N VAL A 200 -2.92 -2.14 -14.40
CA VAL A 200 -4.18 -1.69 -13.81
C VAL A 200 -4.88 -0.66 -14.71
N SER A 201 -4.13 0.22 -15.38
CA SER A 201 -4.71 1.23 -16.30
C SER A 201 -5.39 0.62 -17.52
N CYS A 202 -4.96 -0.56 -17.97
CA CYS A 202 -5.58 -1.32 -19.06
C CYS A 202 -7.02 -1.75 -18.74
N MET A 203 -7.48 -1.65 -17.48
CA MET A 203 -8.90 -1.81 -17.14
C MET A 203 -9.81 -0.79 -17.85
N LYS A 204 -9.28 0.31 -18.40
CA LYS A 204 -10.03 1.26 -19.24
C LYS A 204 -10.32 0.71 -20.64
N GLU A 205 -9.52 -0.22 -21.13
CA GLU A 205 -9.74 -0.84 -22.43
C GLU A 205 -10.77 -1.96 -22.26
N THR A 206 -11.79 -1.96 -23.13
CA THR A 206 -12.77 -3.07 -23.18
C THR A 206 -12.14 -4.35 -23.74
N TYR A 207 -10.85 -4.34 -24.06
CA TYR A 207 -10.11 -5.50 -24.49
C TYR A 207 -9.84 -6.44 -23.32
N CYS A 208 -10.62 -7.51 -23.29
CA CYS A 208 -10.38 -8.68 -22.47
C CYS A 208 -8.93 -9.15 -22.64
N MET A 209 -8.22 -9.41 -21.54
CA MET A 209 -6.90 -10.07 -21.57
C MET A 209 -6.95 -11.46 -22.26
N ALA A 210 -8.14 -12.04 -22.50
CA ALA A 210 -8.31 -13.26 -23.27
C ALA A 210 -8.42 -13.05 -24.80
N CYS A 211 -8.46 -11.80 -25.28
CA CYS A 211 -8.63 -11.48 -26.71
C CYS A 211 -7.38 -10.93 -27.38
N THR A 212 -6.24 -10.87 -26.70
CA THR A 212 -4.95 -10.64 -27.38
C THR A 212 -4.52 -11.95 -28.04
N GLY A 213 -5.04 -12.15 -29.26
CA GLY A 213 -4.37 -13.03 -30.20
C GLY A 213 -2.92 -12.62 -30.27
N ILE A 214 -2.05 -13.54 -29.86
CA ILE A 214 -0.62 -13.51 -30.14
C ILE A 214 -0.48 -13.20 -31.64
N ARG A 215 -0.14 -11.95 -31.96
CA ARG A 215 0.52 -11.63 -33.20
C ARG A 215 1.94 -11.25 -32.83
N THR A 216 2.78 -12.26 -32.85
CA THR A 216 4.19 -12.12 -33.21
C THR A 216 4.28 -11.18 -34.40
N TRP A 217 4.98 -10.06 -34.26
CA TRP A 217 6.14 -9.61 -35.04
C TRP A 217 6.77 -8.42 -34.31
#